data_AF-A0A8T5Q9W9-F1
#
_entry.id   AF-A0A8T5Q9W9-F1
#
_cell.length_a   1.000
_cell.length_b   1.000
_cell.length_c   1.000
_cell.angle_alpha   90.00
_cell.angle_beta   90.00
_cell.angle_gamma   90.00
#
_symmetry.space_group_name_H-M   'P 1'
#
loop_
_entity.id
_entity.type
_entity.pdbx_description
1 polymer ?
#
loop_
_entity_poly.entity_id
_entity_poly.type
_entity_poly.pdbx_seq_one_letter_code
_entity_poly.pdbx_strand_id
1 'polypeptide(L)'
;MSKKHTNLCAILAYLLVGIIWYFVDDKMKKDKFVKFHVKQAIVLMVAWILWSVAVGILMSITMFLLAPLMNLLMLVPWVFVVLGIVNAINNKQKELPLIGKYAKKLTF
;
A
#
# COMPACT_ATOMS: atom_id res chain seq x y z
N MET A 1 -16.80 15.37 0.19
CA MET A 1 -17.51 14.08 -0.04
C MET A 1 -18.24 13.71 1.23
N SER A 2 -19.27 12.85 1.16
CA SER A 2 -19.85 12.29 2.38
C SER A 2 -18.82 11.36 3.06
N LYS A 3 -18.92 11.19 4.39
CA LYS A 3 -18.01 10.34 5.17
C LYS A 3 -17.92 8.91 4.61
N LYS A 4 -19.05 8.35 4.16
CA LYS A 4 -19.11 7.01 3.56
C LYS A 4 -18.28 6.92 2.27
N HIS A 5 -18.38 7.93 1.39
CA HIS A 5 -17.60 7.97 0.15
C HIS A 5 -16.10 8.15 0.41
N THR A 6 -15.74 9.02 1.37
CA THR A 6 -14.34 9.23 1.78
C THR A 6 -13.69 7.93 2.29
N ASN A 7 -14.41 7.15 3.10
CA ASN A 7 -13.89 5.87 3.62
C ASN A 7 -13.70 4.84 2.51
N LEU A 8 -14.67 4.74 1.59
CA LEU A 8 -14.58 3.84 0.44
C LEU A 8 -13.37 4.22 -0.44
N CYS A 9 -13.18 5.50 -0.71
CA CYS A 9 -12.03 6.01 -1.46
C CYS A 9 -10.69 5.66 -0.81
N ALA A 10 -10.59 5.78 0.53
CA ALA A 10 -9.39 5.42 1.27
C ALA A 10 -9.10 3.91 1.26
N ILE A 11 -10.14 3.06 1.29
CA ILE A 11 -9.98 1.60 1.13
C ILE A 11 -9.50 1.28 -0.28
N LEU A 12 -10.14 1.88 -1.30
CA LEU A 12 -9.79 1.67 -2.70
C LEU A 12 -8.36 2.10 -3.02
N ALA A 13 -7.79 3.06 -2.29
CA ALA A 13 -6.41 3.51 -2.46
C ALA A 13 -5.38 2.38 -2.37
N TYR A 14 -5.67 1.29 -1.64
CA TYR A 14 -4.78 0.12 -1.54
C TYR A 14 -4.88 -0.83 -2.73
N LEU A 15 -5.78 -0.55 -3.67
CA LEU A 15 -5.85 -1.18 -4.98
C LEU A 15 -5.30 -0.20 -6.02
N LEU A 16 -4.65 -0.73 -7.07
CA LEU A 16 -4.08 0.11 -8.14
C LEU A 16 -5.12 1.05 -8.77
N VAL A 17 -6.35 0.57 -8.92
CA VAL A 17 -7.47 1.36 -9.46
C VAL A 17 -7.78 2.60 -8.62
N GLY A 18 -7.68 2.53 -7.28
CA GLY A 18 -7.95 3.68 -6.42
C GLY A 18 -6.83 4.71 -6.44
N ILE A 19 -5.58 4.27 -6.62
CA ILE A 19 -4.43 5.18 -6.84
C ILE A 19 -4.63 5.96 -8.14
N ILE A 20 -4.99 5.26 -9.23
CA ILE A 20 -5.23 5.90 -10.54
C ILE A 20 -6.39 6.88 -10.43
N TRP A 21 -7.52 6.45 -9.85
CA TRP A 21 -8.70 7.29 -9.70
C TRP A 21 -8.43 8.55 -8.87
N TYR A 22 -7.62 8.45 -7.80
CA TYR A 22 -7.22 9.60 -6.99
C TYR A 22 -6.60 10.72 -7.82
N PHE A 23 -5.75 10.43 -8.80
CA PHE A 23 -5.10 11.47 -9.61
C PHE A 23 -6.06 12.17 -10.57
N VAL A 24 -7.15 11.50 -10.96
CA VAL A 24 -8.17 12.02 -11.88
C VAL A 24 -9.28 12.77 -11.14
N ASP A 25 -9.60 12.41 -9.89
CA ASP A 25 -10.71 13.02 -9.13
C ASP A 25 -10.24 14.12 -8.17
N ASP A 26 -10.58 15.38 -8.47
CA ASP A 26 -10.28 16.54 -7.63
C ASP A 26 -10.90 16.48 -6.22
N LYS A 27 -12.05 15.81 -6.06
CA LYS A 27 -12.67 15.65 -4.74
C LYS A 27 -11.80 14.74 -3.86
N MET A 28 -11.24 13.67 -4.43
CA MET A 28 -10.31 12.78 -3.71
C MET A 28 -9.02 13.52 -3.34
N LYS A 29 -8.46 14.34 -4.23
CA LYS A 29 -7.23 15.12 -3.95
C LYS A 29 -7.38 16.14 -2.83
N LYS A 30 -8.58 16.73 -2.69
CA LYS A 30 -8.89 17.70 -1.62
C LYS A 30 -9.13 17.05 -0.25
N ASP A 31 -9.43 15.75 -0.22
CA ASP A 31 -9.69 15.01 1.02
C ASP A 31 -8.39 14.55 1.68
N LYS A 32 -8.08 15.09 2.87
CA LYS A 32 -6.86 14.78 3.61
C LYS A 32 -6.77 13.31 4.04
N PHE A 33 -7.91 12.66 4.30
CA PHE A 33 -7.96 11.26 4.71
C PHE A 33 -7.66 10.33 3.54
N VAL A 34 -8.30 10.57 2.39
CA VAL A 34 -8.01 9.83 1.15
C VAL A 34 -6.56 10.03 0.73
N LYS A 35 -6.08 11.28 0.71
CA LYS A 35 -4.68 11.61 0.38
C LYS A 35 -3.67 10.86 1.26
N PHE A 36 -3.94 10.74 2.56
CA PHE A 36 -3.08 9.96 3.47
C PHE A 36 -2.98 8.49 3.04
N HIS A 37 -4.12 7.84 2.81
CA HIS A 37 -4.14 6.42 2.43
C HIS A 37 -3.55 6.16 1.05
N VAL A 38 -3.74 7.08 0.09
CA VAL A 38 -3.08 7.02 -1.22
C VAL A 38 -1.56 7.12 -1.09
N LYS A 39 -1.04 8.04 -0.27
CA LYS A 39 0.41 8.13 -0.04
C LYS A 39 0.97 6.87 0.62
N GLN A 40 0.26 6.30 1.59
CA GLN A 40 0.65 5.01 2.20
C GLN A 40 0.65 3.88 1.16
N ALA A 41 -0.37 3.81 0.30
CA ALA A 41 -0.50 2.78 -0.72
C ALA A 41 0.58 2.89 -1.82
N ILE A 42 0.94 4.10 -2.26
CA ILE A 42 2.03 4.30 -3.23
C ILE A 42 3.37 3.83 -2.64
N VAL A 43 3.66 4.18 -1.39
CA VAL A 43 4.88 3.71 -0.72
C VAL A 43 4.88 2.19 -0.57
N LEU A 44 3.74 1.60 -0.22
CA LEU A 44 3.58 0.15 -0.16
C LEU A 44 3.81 -0.51 -1.53
N MET A 45 3.31 0.09 -2.62
CA MET A 45 3.52 -0.41 -3.98
C MET A 45 5.01 -0.40 -4.35
N VAL A 46 5.72 0.70 -4.06
CA VAL A 46 7.17 0.77 -4.29
C VAL A 46 7.92 -0.25 -3.43
N ALA A 47 7.57 -0.37 -2.15
CA ALA A 47 8.18 -1.35 -1.25
C ALA A 47 7.92 -2.79 -1.72
N TRP A 48 6.73 -3.08 -2.25
CA TRP A 48 6.40 -4.38 -2.83
C TRP A 48 7.29 -4.70 -4.02
N ILE A 49 7.44 -3.78 -4.98
CA ILE A 49 8.31 -3.99 -6.14
C ILE A 49 9.74 -4.32 -5.69
N LEU A 50 10.29 -3.53 -4.77
CA LEU A 50 11.63 -3.76 -4.21
C LEU A 50 11.74 -5.13 -3.51
N TRP A 51 10.72 -5.49 -2.73
CA TRP A 51 10.65 -6.78 -2.04
C TRP A 51 10.61 -7.96 -3.02
N SER A 52 9.77 -7.88 -4.05
CA SER A 52 9.65 -8.93 -5.07
C SER A 52 10.95 -9.11 -5.86
N VAL A 53 11.64 -8.03 -6.20
CA VAL A 53 12.96 -8.10 -6.83
C VAL A 53 13.97 -8.77 -5.89
N ALA A 54 14.02 -8.37 -4.60
CA ALA A 54 14.93 -8.96 -3.63
C ALA A 54 14.70 -10.46 -3.42
N VAL A 55 13.45 -10.89 -3.26
CA VAL A 55 13.10 -12.32 -3.12
C VAL A 55 13.39 -13.09 -4.42
N GLY A 56 13.15 -12.49 -5.59
CA GLY A 56 13.49 -13.11 -6.88
C GLY A 56 14.99 -13.37 -7.06
N ILE A 57 15.82 -12.39 -6.68
CA ILE A 57 17.28 -12.56 -6.69
C ILE A 57 17.70 -13.67 -5.72
N LEU A 58 17.16 -13.69 -4.50
CA LEU A 58 17.47 -14.72 -3.51
C LEU A 58 17.08 -16.14 -3.99
N MET A 59 15.94 -16.26 -4.67
CA MET A 59 15.48 -17.53 -5.25
C MET A 59 16.43 -18.02 -6.36
N SER A 60 16.96 -17.11 -7.18
CA SER A 60 17.91 -17.46 -8.25
C SER A 60 19.22 -18.03 -7.71
N ILE A 61 19.69 -17.55 -6.56
CA ILE A 61 20.94 -17.98 -5.94
C ILE A 61 20.76 -19.34 -5.23
N THR A 62 19.59 -19.56 -4.61
CA THR A 62 19.33 -20.74 -3.77
C THR A 62 18.86 -21.97 -4.57
N MET A 63 18.83 -21.90 -5.91
CA MET A 63 18.47 -23.00 -6.81
C MET A 63 17.20 -23.76 -6.40
N PHE A 64 16.15 -23.03 -5.98
CA PHE A 64 14.82 -23.55 -5.62
C PHE A 64 14.73 -24.51 -4.41
N LEU A 65 15.84 -24.88 -3.75
CA LEU A 65 15.83 -25.73 -2.55
C LEU A 65 14.95 -25.15 -1.42
N LEU A 66 14.79 -23.83 -1.38
CA LEU A 66 13.98 -23.10 -0.40
C LEU A 66 12.66 -22.56 -0.98
N ALA A 67 12.21 -23.05 -2.14
CA ALA A 67 11.04 -22.51 -2.85
C ALA A 67 9.77 -22.39 -1.97
N PRO A 68 9.40 -23.36 -1.11
CA PRO A 68 8.23 -23.21 -0.24
C PRO A 68 8.35 -22.03 0.73
N LEU A 69 9.54 -21.79 1.29
CA LEU A 69 9.79 -20.68 2.20
C LEU A 69 9.75 -19.33 1.46
N MET A 70 10.28 -19.28 0.24
CA MET A 70 10.26 -18.06 -0.58
C MET A 70 8.83 -17.65 -0.97
N ASN A 71 7.95 -18.62 -1.23
CA ASN A 71 6.53 -18.34 -1.48
C ASN A 71 5.85 -17.68 -0.27
N LEU A 72 6.22 -18.08 0.95
CA LEU A 72 5.71 -17.45 2.16
C LEU A 72 6.18 -15.99 2.31
N LEU A 73 7.44 -15.70 1.92
CA LEU A 73 7.97 -14.34 1.94
C LEU A 73 7.21 -13.40 0.99
N MET A 74 6.68 -13.90 -0.13
CA MET A 74 5.84 -13.10 -1.04
C MET A 74 4.51 -12.66 -0.41
N LEU A 75 4.09 -13.27 0.71
CA LEU A 75 2.89 -12.86 1.44
C LEU A 75 3.10 -11.63 2.35
N VAL A 76 4.35 -11.24 2.62
CA VAL A 76 4.66 -10.14 3.54
C VAL A 76 4.00 -8.81 3.13
N PRO A 77 4.08 -8.34 1.86
CA PRO A 77 3.43 -7.09 1.44
C PRO A 77 1.91 -7.11 1.62
N TRP A 78 1.27 -8.28 1.49
CA TRP A 78 -0.18 -8.43 1.66
C TRP A 78 -0.63 -8.13 3.10
N VAL A 79 0.21 -8.45 4.09
CA VAL A 79 -0.07 -8.07 5.49
C VAL A 79 -0.18 -6.56 5.62
N PHE A 80 0.69 -5.80 4.95
CA PHE A 80 0.63 -4.34 4.98
C PHE A 80 -0.58 -3.78 4.22
N VAL A 81 -1.01 -4.42 3.13
CA VAL A 81 -2.27 -4.06 2.44
C VAL A 81 -3.44 -4.19 3.42
N VAL A 82 -3.55 -5.33 4.09
CA VAL A 82 -4.64 -5.59 5.05
C VAL A 82 -4.61 -4.60 6.21
N LEU A 83 -3.44 -4.36 6.82
CA LEU A 83 -3.29 -3.36 7.88
C LEU A 83 -3.72 -1.97 7.42
N GLY A 84 -3.36 -1.62 6.19
CA GLY A 84 -3.74 -0.36 5.58
C GLY A 84 -5.25 -0.20 5.41
N ILE A 85 -5.91 -1.23 4.89
CA ILE A 85 -7.36 -1.29 4.71
C ILE A 85 -8.08 -1.25 6.07
N VAL A 86 -7.61 -2.01 7.06
CA VAL A 86 -8.16 -2.02 8.41
C VAL A 86 -8.08 -0.63 9.04
N ASN A 87 -6.97 0.08 8.86
CA ASN A 87 -6.84 1.47 9.31
C ASN A 87 -7.85 2.38 8.60
N ALA A 88 -8.04 2.22 7.29
CA ALA A 88 -9.01 3.00 6.51
C ALA A 88 -10.46 2.76 6.95
N ILE A 89 -10.86 1.49 7.14
CA ILE A 89 -12.18 1.10 7.66
C ILE A 89 -12.44 1.75 9.02
N ASN A 90 -11.43 1.75 9.88
CA ASN A 90 -11.51 2.35 11.22
C ASN A 90 -11.36 3.88 11.24
N ASN A 91 -11.30 4.55 10.08
CA ASN A 91 -11.10 6.01 9.98
C ASN A 91 -9.80 6.49 10.65
N LYS A 92 -8.74 5.68 10.66
CA LYS A 92 -7.46 5.98 11.32
C LYS A 92 -6.38 6.30 10.29
N GLN A 93 -5.75 7.47 10.43
CA GLN A 93 -4.54 7.83 9.70
C GLN A 93 -3.29 7.28 10.38
N LYS A 94 -3.26 5.96 10.58
CA LYS A 94 -2.12 5.26 11.18
C LYS A 94 -1.15 4.81 10.08
N GLU A 95 0.11 5.23 10.21
CA GLU A 95 1.18 4.84 9.29
C GLU A 95 1.40 3.33 9.30
N LEU A 96 1.69 2.76 8.13
CA LEU A 96 2.12 1.38 8.04
C LEU A 96 3.46 1.20 8.76
N PRO A 97 3.65 0.12 9.54
CA PRO A 97 4.93 -0.15 10.19
C PRO A 97 6.08 -0.18 9.18
N LEU A 98 7.28 0.24 9.59
CA LEU A 98 8.54 0.21 8.81
C LEU A 98 8.58 1.15 7.59
N ILE A 99 7.55 1.16 6.75
CA ILE A 99 7.51 1.84 5.45
C ILE A 99 6.68 3.13 5.47
N GLY A 100 5.67 3.23 6.34
CA GLY A 100 4.68 4.30 6.29
C GLY A 100 5.25 5.71 6.49
N LYS A 101 6.40 5.82 7.18
CA LYS A 101 7.14 7.09 7.36
C LYS A 101 7.57 7.73 6.04
N TYR A 102 7.82 6.94 5.00
CA TYR A 102 8.25 7.47 3.70
C TYR A 102 7.11 8.17 2.96
N ALA A 103 5.85 7.94 3.33
CA ALA A 103 4.69 8.60 2.72
C ALA A 103 4.73 10.12 2.90
N LYS A 104 5.40 10.61 3.96
CA LYS A 104 5.60 12.06 4.21
C LYS A 104 6.48 12.73 3.15
N LYS A 105 7.30 11.96 2.43
CA LYS A 105 8.18 12.48 1.37
C LYS A 105 7.44 12.72 0.05
N LEU A 106 6.22 12.20 -0.10
CA LEU A 106 5.37 12.48 -1.26
C LEU A 106 4.72 13.85 -1.10
N THR A 107 4.95 14.77 -2.05
CA THR A 107 4.62 16.20 -1.91
C THR A 107 3.25 16.62 -2.43
N PHE A 108 2.50 15.73 -3.09
CA PHE A 108 1.17 16.05 -3.65
C PHE A 108 0.03 16.10 -2.61
#